data_AF-Q4SCZ6-F1
#
_entry.id   AF-Q4SCZ6-F1
#
_cell.length_a   1.000
_cell.length_b   1.000
_cell.length_c   1.000
_cell.angle_alpha   90.00
_cell.angle_beta   90.00
_cell.angle_gamma   90.00
#
_symmetry.space_group_name_H-M   'P 1'
#
loop_
_entity.id
_entity.type
_entity.pdbx_description
1 polymer ?
#
loop_
_entity_poly.entity_id
_entity_poly.type
_entity_poly.pdbx_seq_one_letter_code
_entity_poly.pdbx_strand_id
1 'polypeptide(L)'
;MDNSGKEKEAIQLMADADKKVKSSGSFLGGMFGGGHHKVEEACEMYCRAANMFKMAKNWSAAGNAFCKAARLHMQLQNKHDCATSFIDAGNAFKKSDPNGRFTIAAKHHISIAEIYESEMVDIEKIAIEKYEEMFPAFSDSRECKLLKKLLEAHEEQNSDAFTEAVKEFDSISRLDQWHTTLLLRIKKTIQGDEGDLK
;
A
#
# COMPACT_ATOMS: atom_id res chain seq x y z
N MET A 1 -2.55 -23.75 27.48
CA MET A 1 -1.58 -23.15 26.54
C MET A 1 -1.48 -21.68 26.89
N ASP A 2 -0.29 -21.22 27.26
CA ASP A 2 -0.06 -19.83 27.66
C ASP A 2 -0.06 -18.92 26.43
N ASN A 3 -1.19 -18.27 26.17
CA ASN A 3 -1.31 -17.31 25.07
C ASN A 3 -0.52 -16.01 25.35
N SER A 4 -0.22 -15.70 26.62
CA SER A 4 0.49 -14.47 27.00
C SER A 4 1.95 -14.48 26.57
N GLY A 5 2.61 -15.65 26.65
CA GLY A 5 3.98 -15.81 26.14
C GLY A 5 4.10 -15.56 24.64
N LYS A 6 3.16 -16.11 23.85
CA LYS A 6 3.13 -15.96 22.39
C LYS A 6 2.83 -14.54 21.94
N GLU A 7 1.95 -13.82 22.65
CA GLU A 7 1.69 -12.41 22.36
C GLU A 7 2.91 -11.53 22.63
N LYS A 8 3.60 -11.75 23.75
CA LYS A 8 4.82 -11.00 24.08
C LYS A 8 5.92 -11.20 23.04
N GLU A 9 6.13 -12.45 22.63
CA GLU A 9 7.08 -12.79 21.59
C GLU A 9 6.69 -12.14 20.24
N ALA A 10 5.41 -12.16 19.87
CA ALA A 10 4.90 -11.49 18.67
C ALA A 10 5.10 -9.96 18.70
N ILE A 11 4.84 -9.31 19.83
CA ILE A 11 5.06 -7.87 20.03
C ILE A 11 6.55 -7.53 19.86
N GLN A 12 7.43 -8.34 20.45
CA GLN A 12 8.87 -8.14 20.33
C GLN A 12 9.34 -8.28 18.88
N LEU A 13 8.82 -9.28 18.17
CA LEU A 13 9.12 -9.53 16.77
C LEU A 13 8.64 -8.37 15.87
N MET A 14 7.48 -7.77 16.15
CA MET A 14 7.04 -6.54 15.48
C MET A 14 7.98 -5.35 15.74
N ALA A 15 8.45 -5.19 16.98
CA ALA A 15 9.34 -4.10 17.34
C ALA A 15 10.71 -4.22 16.65
N ASP A 16 11.23 -5.44 16.52
CA ASP A 16 12.49 -5.67 15.82
C ASP A 16 12.35 -5.53 14.29
N ALA A 17 11.20 -5.92 13.72
CA ALA A 17 10.85 -5.61 12.34
C ALA A 17 10.79 -4.08 12.09
N ASP A 18 10.12 -3.33 12.97
CA ASP A 18 10.04 -1.86 12.90
C ASP A 18 11.45 -1.22 12.94
N LYS A 19 12.36 -1.74 13.77
CA LYS A 19 13.76 -1.28 13.81
C LYS A 19 14.49 -1.58 12.52
N LYS A 20 14.31 -2.76 11.94
CA LYS A 20 14.94 -3.14 10.65
C LYS A 20 14.47 -2.20 9.54
N VAL A 21 13.17 -1.94 9.42
CA VAL A 21 12.58 -0.99 8.44
C VAL A 21 13.11 0.43 8.64
N LYS A 22 13.28 0.89 9.89
CA LYS A 22 13.87 2.21 10.16
C LYS A 22 15.36 2.25 9.82
N SER A 23 16.09 1.19 10.11
CA SER A 23 17.52 1.07 9.82
C SER A 23 17.82 0.89 8.33
N SER A 24 16.84 0.46 7.54
CA SER A 24 16.93 0.44 6.07
C SER A 24 16.68 1.82 5.45
N GLY A 25 16.20 2.81 6.23
CA GLY A 25 15.83 4.14 5.77
C GLY A 25 16.48 5.29 6.55
N SER A 26 17.78 5.52 6.36
CA SER A 26 18.29 6.90 6.45
C SER A 26 17.98 7.60 5.12
N PHE A 27 16.95 8.45 5.15
CA PHE A 27 16.35 9.17 4.02
C PHE A 27 17.31 10.09 3.22
N LEU A 28 18.58 10.22 3.61
CA LEU A 28 19.60 11.02 2.91
C LEU A 28 20.89 10.25 2.54
N GLY A 29 20.98 8.93 2.74
CA GLY A 29 22.29 8.25 2.64
C GLY A 29 22.35 6.82 2.11
N GLY A 30 21.27 6.26 1.55
CA GLY A 30 21.17 4.83 1.26
C GLY A 30 21.08 4.43 -0.21
N MET A 31 21.76 5.14 -1.11
CA MET A 31 21.70 4.88 -2.57
C MET A 31 22.67 3.76 -3.02
N PHE A 32 22.68 2.60 -2.37
CA PHE A 32 23.37 1.40 -2.87
C PHE A 32 22.83 0.12 -2.20
N GLY A 33 21.89 -0.57 -2.87
CA GLY A 33 21.74 -2.03 -2.91
C GLY A 33 21.53 -2.89 -1.65
N GLY A 34 21.55 -2.34 -0.42
CA GLY A 34 21.49 -3.13 0.83
C GLY A 34 20.19 -3.04 1.64
N GLY A 35 19.23 -2.23 1.18
CA GLY A 35 17.95 -2.00 1.88
C GLY A 35 16.91 -3.09 1.62
N HIS A 36 16.91 -3.70 0.42
CA HIS A 36 15.91 -4.67 -0.02
C HIS A 36 15.84 -5.89 0.91
N HIS A 37 17.00 -6.49 1.20
CA HIS A 37 17.08 -7.67 2.06
C HIS A 37 16.61 -7.41 3.51
N LYS A 38 16.88 -6.21 4.04
CA LYS A 38 16.40 -5.82 5.38
C LYS A 38 14.89 -5.61 5.42
N VAL A 39 14.31 -5.14 4.32
CA VAL A 39 12.86 -4.96 4.17
C VAL A 39 12.17 -6.31 3.96
N GLU A 40 12.76 -7.23 3.19
CA GLU A 40 12.30 -8.62 3.07
C GLU A 40 12.28 -9.33 4.43
N GLU A 41 13.39 -9.27 5.17
CA GLU A 41 13.48 -9.89 6.49
C GLU A 41 12.46 -9.29 7.48
N ALA A 42 12.29 -7.97 7.46
CA ALA A 42 11.25 -7.32 8.26
C ALA A 42 9.83 -7.77 7.86
N CYS A 43 9.61 -8.05 6.58
CA CYS A 43 8.33 -8.55 6.08
C CYS A 43 8.00 -9.94 6.63
N GLU A 44 8.96 -10.86 6.54
CA GLU A 44 8.83 -12.20 7.13
C GLU A 44 8.57 -12.14 8.64
N MET A 45 9.24 -11.23 9.34
CA MET A 45 9.01 -11.00 10.75
C MET A 45 7.57 -10.54 11.02
N TYR A 46 7.03 -9.57 10.28
CA TYR A 46 5.64 -9.18 10.47
C TYR A 46 4.65 -10.33 10.20
N CYS A 47 4.87 -11.13 9.16
CA CYS A 47 4.04 -12.32 8.86
C CYS A 47 4.09 -13.34 10.00
N ARG A 48 5.28 -13.59 10.57
CA ARG A 48 5.45 -14.49 11.72
C ARG A 48 4.73 -13.95 12.96
N ALA A 49 4.90 -12.67 13.27
CA ALA A 49 4.21 -12.02 14.38
C ALA A 49 2.68 -12.11 14.21
N ALA A 50 2.18 -11.85 13.00
CA ALA A 50 0.76 -11.93 12.68
C ALA A 50 0.19 -13.33 12.94
N ASN A 51 0.88 -14.38 12.50
CA ASN A 51 0.49 -15.76 12.76
C ASN A 51 0.50 -16.10 14.26
N MET A 52 1.45 -15.58 15.03
CA MET A 52 1.47 -15.76 16.48
C MET A 52 0.31 -15.06 17.17
N PHE A 53 -0.07 -13.85 16.73
CA PHE A 53 -1.29 -13.17 17.19
C PHE A 53 -2.56 -13.94 16.82
N LYS A 54 -2.64 -14.56 15.63
CA LYS A 54 -3.75 -15.47 15.25
C LYS A 54 -3.86 -16.63 16.25
N MET A 55 -2.74 -17.27 16.58
CA MET A 55 -2.70 -18.39 17.54
C MET A 55 -3.12 -17.96 18.95
N ALA A 56 -2.77 -16.73 19.35
CA ALA A 56 -3.19 -16.14 20.62
C ALA A 56 -4.66 -15.69 20.63
N LYS A 57 -5.36 -15.77 19.49
CA LYS A 57 -6.73 -15.24 19.24
C LYS A 57 -6.83 -13.72 19.33
N ASN A 58 -5.71 -13.02 19.22
CA ASN A 58 -5.67 -11.57 19.15
C ASN A 58 -5.78 -11.11 17.69
N TRP A 59 -7.00 -11.21 17.17
CA TRP A 59 -7.28 -11.00 15.76
C TRP A 59 -7.02 -9.56 15.29
N SER A 60 -7.18 -8.58 16.18
CA SER A 60 -6.90 -7.17 15.86
C SER A 60 -5.39 -6.92 15.69
N ALA A 61 -4.56 -7.43 16.60
CA ALA A 61 -3.10 -7.34 16.48
C ALA A 61 -2.57 -8.12 15.26
N ALA A 62 -3.16 -9.28 14.97
CA ALA A 62 -2.83 -10.07 13.78
C ALA A 62 -3.10 -9.29 12.48
N GLY A 63 -4.28 -8.66 12.37
CA GLY A 63 -4.63 -7.84 11.21
C GLY A 63 -3.65 -6.69 11.00
N ASN A 64 -3.31 -5.96 12.06
CA ASN A 64 -2.34 -4.86 12.00
C ASN A 64 -0.94 -5.33 11.57
N ALA A 65 -0.49 -6.49 12.04
CA ALA A 65 0.80 -7.07 11.66
C ALA A 65 0.82 -7.46 10.17
N PHE A 66 -0.23 -8.12 9.67
CA PHE A 66 -0.36 -8.41 8.24
C PHE A 66 -0.44 -7.15 7.36
N CYS A 67 -1.10 -6.09 7.81
CA CYS A 67 -1.08 -4.81 7.09
C CYS A 67 0.33 -4.22 6.97
N LYS A 68 1.15 -4.36 8.01
CA LYS A 68 2.56 -3.92 7.95
C LYS A 68 3.35 -4.78 6.96
N ALA A 69 3.17 -6.09 6.97
CA ALA A 69 3.79 -6.99 5.99
C ALA A 69 3.38 -6.64 4.55
N ALA A 70 2.08 -6.47 4.29
CA ALA A 70 1.56 -6.14 2.97
C ALA A 70 2.14 -4.83 2.42
N ARG A 71 2.29 -3.80 3.27
CA ARG A 71 2.92 -2.53 2.89
C ARG A 71 4.40 -2.70 2.50
N LEU A 72 5.14 -3.59 3.16
CA LEU A 72 6.52 -3.89 2.78
C LEU A 72 6.58 -4.71 1.48
N HIS A 73 5.71 -5.70 1.30
CA HIS A 73 5.60 -6.45 0.04
C HIS A 73 5.28 -5.51 -1.14
N MET A 74 4.47 -4.47 -0.92
CA MET A 74 4.21 -3.43 -1.92
C MET A 74 5.48 -2.63 -2.28
N GLN A 75 6.33 -2.30 -1.31
CA GLN A 75 7.61 -1.62 -1.56
C GLN A 75 8.62 -2.50 -2.30
N LEU A 76 8.59 -3.81 -2.04
CA LEU A 76 9.44 -4.81 -2.69
C LEU A 76 8.91 -5.24 -4.07
N GLN A 77 7.78 -4.68 -4.51
CA GLN A 77 7.04 -5.10 -5.70
C GLN A 77 6.65 -6.59 -5.74
N ASN A 78 6.60 -7.25 -4.57
CA ASN A 78 6.13 -8.63 -4.42
C ASN A 78 4.59 -8.66 -4.36
N LYS A 79 3.97 -8.56 -5.55
CA LYS A 79 2.52 -8.40 -5.73
C LYS A 79 1.70 -9.54 -5.12
N HIS A 80 2.11 -10.79 -5.32
CA HIS A 80 1.41 -11.98 -4.83
C HIS A 80 1.35 -12.02 -3.29
N ASP A 81 2.48 -11.77 -2.63
CA ASP A 81 2.56 -11.81 -1.17
C ASP A 81 1.88 -10.61 -0.51
N CYS A 82 1.89 -9.46 -1.21
CA CYS A 82 1.11 -8.28 -0.81
C CYS A 82 -0.38 -8.61 -0.75
N ALA A 83 -0.93 -9.22 -1.82
CA ALA A 83 -2.32 -9.61 -1.89
C ALA A 83 -2.69 -10.62 -0.80
N THR A 84 -1.90 -11.69 -0.67
CA THR A 84 -2.08 -12.71 0.37
C THR A 84 -2.11 -12.09 1.77
N SER A 85 -1.15 -11.22 2.07
CA SER A 85 -1.06 -10.55 3.38
C SER A 85 -2.26 -9.66 3.66
N PHE A 86 -2.75 -8.92 2.66
CA PHE A 86 -3.94 -8.08 2.83
C PHE A 86 -5.23 -8.89 3.01
N ILE A 87 -5.37 -10.02 2.32
CA ILE A 87 -6.49 -10.96 2.52
C ILE A 87 -6.46 -11.52 3.94
N ASP A 88 -5.28 -11.95 4.41
CA ASP A 88 -5.10 -12.44 5.77
C ASP A 88 -5.41 -11.37 6.83
N ALA A 89 -5.02 -10.12 6.57
CA ALA A 89 -5.37 -8.99 7.41
C ALA A 89 -6.89 -8.78 7.49
N GLY A 90 -7.57 -8.78 6.33
CA GLY A 90 -9.03 -8.64 6.24
C GLY A 90 -9.78 -9.75 6.98
N ASN A 91 -9.33 -10.99 6.82
CA ASN A 91 -9.87 -12.15 7.52
C ASN A 91 -9.67 -12.06 9.05
N ALA A 92 -8.50 -11.58 9.49
CA ALA A 92 -8.24 -11.35 10.90
C ALA A 92 -9.16 -10.25 11.46
N PHE A 93 -9.29 -9.10 10.80
CA PHE A 93 -10.16 -8.02 11.26
C PHE A 93 -11.63 -8.42 11.31
N LYS A 94 -12.13 -9.16 10.31
CA LYS A 94 -13.49 -9.70 10.29
C LYS A 94 -13.79 -10.58 11.51
N LYS A 95 -12.78 -11.31 11.98
CA LYS A 95 -12.89 -12.17 13.17
C LYS A 95 -12.75 -11.40 14.48
N SER A 96 -12.12 -10.22 14.45
CA SER A 96 -11.95 -9.35 15.62
C SER A 96 -13.21 -8.54 15.97
N ASP A 97 -14.02 -8.17 14.98
CA ASP A 97 -15.29 -7.47 15.17
C ASP A 97 -16.32 -7.92 14.11
N PRO A 98 -17.19 -8.89 14.46
CA PRO A 98 -18.25 -9.36 13.57
C PRO A 98 -19.34 -8.31 13.27
N ASN A 99 -19.45 -7.24 14.08
CA ASN A 99 -20.58 -6.30 14.10
C ASN A 99 -20.29 -4.93 13.48
N GLY A 100 -19.20 -4.79 12.71
CA GLY A 100 -19.26 -3.92 11.52
C GLY A 100 -18.71 -2.51 11.61
N ARG A 101 -17.57 -2.26 12.27
CA ARG A 101 -16.80 -1.01 12.05
C ARG A 101 -15.47 -1.18 11.31
N PHE A 102 -14.87 -2.37 11.36
CA PHE A 102 -13.60 -2.66 10.66
C PHE A 102 -13.78 -3.24 9.25
N THR A 103 -15.02 -3.41 8.80
CA THR A 103 -15.36 -3.92 7.46
C THR A 103 -14.84 -3.04 6.35
N ILE A 104 -14.70 -1.73 6.56
CA ILE A 104 -14.16 -0.81 5.55
C ILE A 104 -12.67 -1.06 5.33
N ALA A 105 -11.85 -1.12 6.39
CA ALA A 105 -10.42 -1.41 6.27
C ALA A 105 -10.17 -2.82 5.72
N ALA A 106 -10.92 -3.82 6.17
CA ALA A 106 -10.85 -5.18 5.63
C ALA A 106 -11.26 -5.24 4.14
N LYS A 107 -12.31 -4.51 3.73
CA LYS A 107 -12.72 -4.38 2.32
C LYS A 107 -11.66 -3.68 1.50
N HIS A 108 -11.10 -2.56 1.99
CA HIS A 108 -9.98 -1.88 1.32
C HIS A 108 -8.80 -2.81 1.10
N HIS A 109 -8.42 -3.59 2.11
CA HIS A 109 -7.30 -4.51 2.01
C HIS A 109 -7.60 -5.63 1.02
N ILE A 110 -8.80 -6.22 1.05
CA ILE A 110 -9.21 -7.24 0.07
C ILE A 110 -9.26 -6.65 -1.35
N SER A 111 -9.80 -5.44 -1.53
CA SER A 111 -9.81 -4.76 -2.83
C SER A 111 -8.40 -4.54 -3.34
N ILE A 112 -7.49 -4.02 -2.50
CA ILE A 112 -6.07 -3.86 -2.84
C ILE A 112 -5.46 -5.22 -3.18
N ALA A 113 -5.74 -6.27 -2.43
CA ALA A 113 -5.23 -7.61 -2.74
C ALA A 113 -5.69 -8.11 -4.11
N GLU A 114 -6.99 -8.02 -4.40
CA GLU A 114 -7.57 -8.45 -5.67
C GLU A 114 -7.07 -7.59 -6.86
N ILE A 115 -6.78 -6.31 -6.65
CA ILE A 115 -6.14 -5.43 -7.64
C ILE A 115 -4.71 -5.93 -7.96
N TYR A 116 -3.99 -6.42 -6.96
CA TYR A 116 -2.63 -6.91 -7.11
C TYR A 116 -2.56 -8.36 -7.62
N GLU A 117 -3.59 -9.18 -7.37
CA GLU A 117 -3.71 -10.57 -7.83
C GLU A 117 -4.11 -10.70 -9.30
N SER A 118 -4.70 -9.66 -9.91
CA SER A 118 -5.41 -9.83 -11.19
C SER A 118 -4.53 -10.02 -12.44
N GLU A 119 -3.19 -10.14 -12.33
CA GLU A 119 -2.25 -10.25 -13.48
C GLU A 119 -2.49 -9.22 -14.61
N MET A 120 -3.18 -8.11 -14.36
CA MET A 120 -3.55 -7.14 -15.40
C MET A 120 -2.59 -5.95 -15.43
N VAL A 121 -2.45 -5.42 -16.63
CA VAL A 121 -1.62 -4.25 -16.99
C VAL A 121 -2.15 -2.95 -16.36
N ASP A 122 -3.30 -2.97 -15.68
CA ASP A 122 -4.08 -1.79 -15.29
C ASP A 122 -4.44 -1.77 -13.78
N ILE A 123 -3.49 -2.08 -12.91
CA ILE A 123 -3.65 -2.12 -11.44
C ILE A 123 -4.26 -0.81 -10.92
N GLU A 124 -3.81 0.32 -11.46
CA GLU A 124 -4.26 1.67 -11.11
C GLU A 124 -5.74 1.90 -11.46
N LYS A 125 -6.20 1.33 -12.58
CA LYS A 125 -7.60 1.44 -13.03
C LYS A 125 -8.54 0.69 -12.11
N ILE A 126 -8.21 -0.58 -11.83
CA ILE A 126 -9.00 -1.44 -10.93
C ILE A 126 -9.02 -0.85 -9.52
N ALA A 127 -7.94 -0.19 -9.09
CA ALA A 127 -7.89 0.53 -7.82
C ALA A 127 -8.88 1.67 -7.71
N ILE A 128 -8.99 2.48 -8.76
CA ILE A 128 -9.96 3.58 -8.80
C ILE A 128 -11.38 3.00 -8.81
N GLU A 129 -11.67 2.03 -9.68
CA GLU A 129 -13.02 1.42 -9.80
C GLU A 129 -13.51 0.83 -8.48
N LYS A 130 -12.68 0.05 -7.78
CA LYS A 130 -13.07 -0.51 -6.48
C LYS A 130 -13.24 0.54 -5.40
N TYR A 131 -12.43 1.59 -5.42
CA TYR A 131 -12.58 2.68 -4.47
C TYR A 131 -13.90 3.44 -4.71
N GLU A 132 -14.31 3.61 -5.96
CA GLU A 132 -15.62 4.15 -6.33
C GLU A 132 -16.78 3.26 -5.88
N GLU A 133 -16.69 1.94 -6.08
CA GLU A 133 -17.69 0.99 -5.60
C GLU A 133 -17.84 1.04 -4.07
N MET A 134 -16.73 1.14 -3.35
CA MET A 134 -16.74 1.23 -1.88
C MET A 134 -17.21 2.59 -1.37
N PHE A 135 -16.97 3.67 -2.11
CA PHE A 135 -17.28 5.04 -1.73
C PHE A 135 -17.93 5.80 -2.90
N PRO A 136 -19.25 5.64 -3.13
CA PRO A 136 -19.92 6.31 -4.25
C PRO A 136 -19.77 7.84 -4.25
N ALA A 137 -19.65 8.47 -3.07
CA ALA A 137 -19.39 9.91 -2.96
C ALA A 137 -18.00 10.34 -3.45
N PHE A 138 -17.03 9.41 -3.53
CA PHE A 138 -15.70 9.67 -4.09
C PHE A 138 -15.75 9.78 -5.61
N SER A 139 -16.65 9.06 -6.30
CA SER A 139 -16.76 9.11 -7.77
C SER A 139 -16.98 10.53 -8.30
N ASP A 140 -17.74 11.34 -7.57
CA ASP A 140 -18.02 12.73 -7.95
C ASP A 140 -16.94 13.72 -7.49
N SER A 141 -16.00 13.26 -6.65
CA SER A 141 -14.92 14.09 -6.12
C SER A 141 -13.97 14.57 -7.23
N ARG A 142 -13.30 15.69 -6.97
CA ARG A 142 -12.32 16.25 -7.89
C ARG A 142 -11.08 15.37 -7.97
N GLU A 143 -10.75 14.73 -6.86
CA GLU A 143 -9.63 13.82 -6.68
C GLU A 143 -9.80 12.58 -7.55
N CYS A 144 -10.99 11.96 -7.55
CA CYS A 144 -11.27 10.81 -8.42
C CYS A 144 -11.19 11.19 -9.90
N LYS A 145 -11.78 12.34 -10.27
CA LYS A 145 -11.73 12.87 -11.65
C LYS A 145 -10.31 13.15 -12.10
N LEU A 146 -9.47 13.72 -11.23
CA LEU A 146 -8.04 13.91 -11.51
C LEU A 146 -7.34 12.56 -11.73
N LEU A 147 -7.50 11.61 -10.82
CA LEU A 147 -6.84 10.30 -10.92
C LEU A 147 -7.16 9.58 -12.23
N LYS A 148 -8.44 9.62 -12.67
CA LYS A 148 -8.86 9.05 -13.95
C LYS A 148 -8.18 9.72 -15.15
N LYS A 149 -8.14 11.06 -15.18
CA LYS A 149 -7.46 11.82 -16.25
C LYS A 149 -5.96 11.55 -16.29
N LEU A 150 -5.31 11.44 -15.13
CA LEU A 150 -3.88 11.15 -15.05
C LEU A 150 -3.55 9.74 -15.52
N LEU A 151 -4.42 8.77 -15.20
CA LEU A 151 -4.28 7.39 -15.66
C LEU A 151 -4.42 7.29 -17.18
N GLU A 152 -5.46 7.90 -17.75
CA GLU A 152 -5.68 7.97 -19.21
C GLU A 152 -4.48 8.63 -19.91
N ALA A 153 -4.00 9.76 -19.42
CA ALA A 153 -2.81 10.42 -19.96
C ALA A 153 -1.54 9.57 -19.86
N HIS A 154 -1.43 8.73 -18.82
CA HIS A 154 -0.32 7.80 -18.68
C HIS A 154 -0.41 6.62 -19.65
N GLU A 155 -1.60 6.05 -19.85
CA GLU A 155 -1.85 4.98 -20.83
C GLU A 155 -1.56 5.47 -22.27
N GLU A 156 -1.95 6.69 -22.60
CA GLU A 156 -1.71 7.30 -23.91
C GLU A 156 -0.28 7.83 -24.10
N GLN A 157 0.58 7.74 -23.08
CA GLN A 157 1.91 8.35 -23.05
C GLN A 157 1.87 9.86 -23.39
N ASN A 158 0.81 10.55 -22.95
CA ASN A 158 0.52 11.94 -23.30
C ASN A 158 0.89 12.88 -22.15
N SER A 159 2.14 13.37 -22.17
CA SER A 159 2.65 14.24 -21.10
C SER A 159 1.96 15.61 -21.03
N ASP A 160 1.37 16.06 -22.14
CA ASP A 160 0.67 17.34 -22.23
C ASP A 160 -0.71 17.24 -21.56
N ALA A 161 -1.48 16.19 -21.87
CA ALA A 161 -2.75 15.91 -21.19
C ALA A 161 -2.56 15.72 -19.68
N PHE A 162 -1.48 15.05 -19.26
CA PHE A 162 -1.13 14.91 -17.85
C PHE A 162 -0.91 16.29 -17.20
N THR A 163 -0.16 17.17 -17.86
CA THR A 163 0.15 18.51 -17.35
C THR A 163 -1.10 19.38 -17.27
N GLU A 164 -1.99 19.29 -18.26
CA GLU A 164 -3.24 20.02 -18.29
C GLU A 164 -4.17 19.59 -17.15
N ALA A 165 -4.33 18.28 -16.93
CA ALA A 165 -5.15 17.75 -15.84
C ALA A 165 -4.65 18.22 -14.45
N VAL A 166 -3.33 18.20 -14.22
CA VAL A 166 -2.73 18.72 -12.98
C VAL A 166 -2.99 20.22 -12.84
N LYS A 167 -2.86 20.99 -13.92
CA LYS A 167 -3.07 22.45 -13.90
C LYS A 167 -4.52 22.82 -13.62
N GLU A 168 -5.48 22.11 -14.23
CA GLU A 168 -6.91 22.29 -13.97
C GLU A 168 -7.22 22.04 -12.49
N PHE A 169 -6.68 20.97 -11.92
CA PHE A 169 -6.87 20.65 -10.51
C PHE A 169 -6.21 21.69 -9.58
N ASP A 170 -4.94 22.06 -9.82
CA ASP A 170 -4.22 23.03 -8.97
C ASP A 170 -4.86 24.42 -8.97
N SER A 171 -5.52 24.81 -10.08
CA SER A 171 -6.22 26.09 -10.18
C SER A 171 -7.42 26.22 -9.24
N ILE A 172 -7.92 25.08 -8.76
CA ILE A 172 -9.09 24.97 -7.90
C ILE A 172 -8.68 24.52 -6.49
N SER A 173 -7.80 23.54 -6.41
CA SER A 173 -7.33 22.88 -5.20
C SER A 173 -5.80 22.87 -5.22
N ARG A 174 -5.18 23.80 -4.49
CA ARG A 174 -3.71 23.96 -4.50
C ARG A 174 -3.01 22.69 -4.02
N LEU A 175 -2.11 22.20 -4.85
CA LEU A 175 -1.27 21.05 -4.56
C LEU A 175 -0.16 21.46 -3.60
N ASP A 176 0.11 20.60 -2.60
CA ASP A 176 1.27 20.77 -1.75
C ASP A 176 2.55 20.24 -2.42
N GLN A 177 3.69 20.52 -1.79
CA GLN A 177 5.00 20.13 -2.29
C GLN A 177 5.15 18.61 -2.49
N TRP A 178 4.50 17.79 -1.67
CA TRP A 178 4.60 16.34 -1.76
C TRP A 178 3.85 15.83 -2.99
N HIS A 179 2.62 16.28 -3.21
CA HIS A 179 1.83 15.92 -4.38
C HIS A 179 2.51 16.40 -5.67
N THR A 180 3.03 17.63 -5.70
CA THR A 180 3.80 18.13 -6.85
C THR A 180 5.01 17.25 -7.16
N THR A 181 5.76 16.84 -6.13
CA THR A 181 6.94 15.99 -6.32
C THR A 181 6.58 14.61 -6.89
N LEU A 182 5.49 14.02 -6.40
CA LEU A 182 5.01 12.72 -6.88
C LEU A 182 4.54 12.81 -8.34
N LEU A 183 3.71 13.81 -8.67
CA LEU A 183 3.19 14.01 -10.03
C LEU A 183 4.30 14.27 -11.04
N LEU A 184 5.37 14.96 -10.65
CA LEU A 184 6.54 15.16 -11.53
C LEU A 184 7.29 13.86 -11.81
N ARG A 185 7.37 12.93 -10.85
CA ARG A 185 7.98 11.61 -11.09
C ARG A 185 7.15 10.80 -12.08
N ILE A 186 5.82 10.79 -11.91
CA ILE A 186 4.92 10.11 -12.84
C ILE A 186 4.99 10.73 -14.24
N LYS A 187 5.06 12.07 -14.34
CA LYS A 187 5.24 12.73 -15.64
C LYS A 187 6.55 12.29 -16.33
N LYS A 188 7.64 12.13 -15.58
CA LYS A 188 8.92 11.68 -16.14
C LYS A 188 8.87 10.26 -16.71
N THR A 189 8.08 9.36 -16.11
CA THR A 189 7.91 8.00 -16.65
C THR A 189 7.20 8.03 -18.00
N ILE A 190 6.27 8.96 -18.21
CA ILE A 190 5.58 9.18 -19.50
C ILE A 190 6.54 9.75 -20.57
N GLN A 191 7.51 10.57 -20.17
CA GLN A 191 8.45 11.22 -21.09
C GLN A 191 9.62 10.33 -21.51
N GLY A 192 9.72 9.10 -20.99
CA GLY A 192 10.81 8.17 -21.30
C GLY A 192 12.16 8.54 -20.68
N ASP A 193 12.19 9.49 -19.74
CA ASP A 193 13.39 9.82 -18.95
C ASP A 193 13.61 8.72 -17.88
N GLU A 194 14.05 7.52 -18.32
CA GLU A 194 14.56 6.43 -17.44
C GLU A 194 15.95 6.76 -16.84
N GLY A 195 16.32 8.03 -16.74
CA GLY A 195 17.50 8.46 -16.00
C GLY A 195 17.17 8.54 -14.51
N ASP A 196 17.66 7.57 -13.73
CA ASP A 196 17.68 7.53 -12.25
C ASP A 196 16.59 6.69 -11.55
N LEU A 197 16.20 5.55 -12.12
CA LEU A 197 15.35 4.54 -11.43
C LEU A 197 16.05 3.18 -11.19
N LYS A 198 17.37 3.19 -10.93
CA LYS A 198 18.09 2.01 -10.40
C LYS A 198 18.42 2.14 -8.93
#